data_AF-A0A9K3M7U7-F1
#
_entry.id   AF-A0A9K3M7U7-F1
#
_cell.length_a   1.000
_cell.length_b   1.000
_cell.length_c   1.000
_cell.angle_alpha   90.00
_cell.angle_beta   90.00
_cell.angle_gamma   90.00
#
_symmetry.space_group_name_H-M   'P 1'
#
loop_
_entity.id
_entity.type
_entity.pdbx_description
1 polymer ?
#
loop_
_entity_poly.entity_id
_entity_poly.type
_entity_poly.pdbx_seq_one_letter_code
_entity_poly.pdbx_strand_id
1 'polypeptide(L)'
;MVRFSRLTENWLQSYERFETHVLQHGQQQQQPSVQAVWNGEKKTARPIPFQRNSDTETTTASSSRLTVPIRQSTFENGTKNVNMPYFILHVGPPKTATTFLQCGLNHQSGRLADKDNYFYLGRSCPTTPDIMDNGEDPIKPLYFIKSLGLGQQLNETFVQETRRRFLHHQRLGHHLILSTEHISSKATFQISQPMIWKRLLEGFQVKIVVGYRHYFEWFPSYYYQSHLNKNFRAKWPSQGGETIPPLVEYMEQHLDRWESPKRDVTDRFATHMSLWMYQNWSLYFDDVQVLDLHQPGNVLVNFICHILPSATNTCDYLKQSSQTQDADENALIRTQRVSSNLFPERIADTAWQLGMVPNDNVGSKKHVTTMIRGYLKELGLLQNGSMKQYWWCPSVSLKDRIYHASLSFLQSLHEIPSARQNMFAGHNWTLAVQQHREQFQRALRQHKFCDVNTTHILLQNSKNFTSHVFW
;
A
#
# COMPACT_ATOMS: atom_id res chain seq x y z
N MET A 1 -25.66 0.86 30.79
CA MET A 1 -25.67 1.76 29.61
C MET A 1 -25.23 3.20 29.88
N VAL A 2 -25.38 3.75 31.09
CA VAL A 2 -25.01 5.16 31.38
C VAL A 2 -23.49 5.41 31.55
N ARG A 3 -22.67 4.38 31.81
CA ARG A 3 -21.19 4.52 31.91
C ARG A 3 -20.44 4.56 30.57
N PHE A 4 -21.07 4.14 29.47
CA PHE A 4 -20.42 4.14 28.14
C PHE A 4 -20.53 5.50 27.42
N SER A 5 -21.52 6.32 27.78
CA SER A 5 -21.75 7.64 27.17
C SER A 5 -20.78 8.72 27.67
N ARG A 6 -20.32 8.67 28.93
CA ARG A 6 -19.33 9.63 29.46
C ARG A 6 -17.91 9.46 28.92
N LEU A 7 -17.54 8.24 28.49
CA LEU A 7 -16.22 8.00 27.89
C LEU A 7 -16.13 8.53 26.45
N THR A 8 -17.24 8.51 25.70
CA THR A 8 -17.31 9.06 24.34
C THR A 8 -17.34 10.60 24.32
N GLU A 9 -17.96 11.24 25.29
CA GLU A 9 -17.99 12.72 25.39
C GLU A 9 -16.63 13.30 25.80
N ASN A 10 -15.92 12.66 26.73
CA ASN A 10 -14.56 13.07 27.10
C ASN A 10 -13.57 12.91 25.93
N TRP A 11 -13.76 11.89 25.09
CA TRP A 11 -12.92 11.68 23.91
C TRP A 11 -13.16 12.73 22.82
N LEU A 12 -14.43 13.10 22.57
CA LEU A 12 -14.79 14.15 21.60
C LEU A 12 -14.32 15.54 22.06
N GLN A 13 -14.46 15.86 23.35
CA GLN A 13 -13.96 17.15 23.88
C GLN A 13 -12.43 17.25 23.89
N SER A 14 -11.71 16.15 24.11
CA SER A 14 -10.25 16.14 23.98
C SER A 14 -9.78 16.31 22.53
N TYR A 15 -10.57 15.84 21.56
CA TYR A 15 -10.25 15.98 20.13
C TYR A 15 -10.51 17.41 19.61
N GLU A 16 -11.62 18.05 20.02
CA GLU A 16 -11.92 19.45 19.63
C GLU A 16 -10.94 20.45 20.25
N ARG A 17 -10.49 20.23 21.51
CA ARG A 17 -9.45 21.08 22.13
C ARG A 17 -8.09 20.95 21.42
N PHE A 18 -7.81 19.79 20.82
CA PHE A 18 -6.58 19.55 20.08
C PHE A 18 -6.55 20.30 18.73
N GLU A 19 -7.65 20.28 17.95
CA GLU A 19 -7.72 21.04 16.69
C GLU A 19 -7.66 22.56 16.91
N THR A 20 -8.28 23.05 17.99
CA THR A 20 -8.26 24.49 18.31
C THR A 20 -6.86 24.98 18.70
N HIS A 21 -6.07 24.15 19.37
CA HIS A 21 -4.71 24.52 19.79
C HIS A 21 -3.70 24.50 18.62
N VAL A 22 -3.90 23.63 17.64
CA VAL A 22 -3.09 23.56 16.41
C VAL A 22 -3.37 24.75 15.48
N LEU A 23 -4.61 25.22 15.42
CA LEU A 23 -4.97 26.40 14.62
C LEU A 23 -4.49 27.72 15.24
N GLN A 24 -4.44 27.83 16.57
CA GLN A 24 -3.97 29.06 17.24
C GLN A 24 -2.44 29.24 17.20
N HIS A 25 -1.65 28.17 17.17
CA HIS A 25 -0.18 28.28 17.08
C HIS A 25 0.37 28.44 15.66
N GLY A 26 -0.48 28.35 14.63
CA GLY A 26 -0.10 28.58 13.22
C GLY A 26 -0.07 30.05 12.78
N GLN A 27 -0.50 31.01 13.61
CA GLN A 27 -0.62 32.43 13.25
C GLN A 27 0.34 33.38 13.98
N GLN A 28 1.25 32.90 14.82
CA GLN A 28 2.24 33.75 15.51
C GLN A 28 3.67 33.31 15.26
N GLN A 29 4.18 33.52 14.04
CA GLN A 29 5.60 33.79 13.83
C GLN A 29 5.76 34.89 12.78
N GLN A 30 5.93 36.12 13.28
CA GLN A 30 6.37 37.29 12.52
C GLN A 30 7.85 37.11 12.14
N GLN A 31 8.20 37.35 10.87
CA GLN A 31 9.58 37.52 10.42
C GLN A 31 10.00 39.00 10.59
N PRO A 32 11.25 39.28 11.01
CA PRO A 32 11.79 40.64 11.03
C PRO A 32 12.27 41.08 9.63
N SER A 33 11.95 42.32 9.29
CA SER A 33 12.38 43.06 8.11
C SER A 33 13.86 43.45 8.19
N VAL A 34 14.63 43.16 7.14
CA VAL A 34 15.93 43.80 6.88
C VAL A 34 15.82 44.52 5.53
N GLN A 35 15.93 45.85 5.58
CA GLN A 35 16.08 46.74 4.44
C GLN A 35 17.49 46.62 3.86
N ALA A 36 17.62 46.46 2.55
CA ALA A 36 18.85 46.76 1.83
C ALA A 36 18.51 47.58 0.58
N VAL A 37 19.07 48.78 0.56
CA VAL A 37 19.05 49.78 -0.52
C VAL A 37 19.88 49.27 -1.70
N TRP A 38 19.36 49.37 -2.92
CA TRP A 38 20.19 49.32 -4.13
C TRP A 38 19.66 50.28 -5.20
N ASN A 39 20.44 51.34 -5.42
CA ASN A 39 20.28 52.30 -6.51
C ASN A 39 20.80 51.70 -7.81
N GLY A 40 20.12 52.00 -8.91
CA GLY A 40 20.32 51.32 -10.19
C GLY A 40 21.52 51.74 -11.01
N GLU A 41 21.73 51.00 -12.10
CA GLU A 41 22.22 51.54 -13.36
C GLU A 41 21.80 50.63 -14.53
N LYS A 42 21.19 51.24 -15.55
CA LYS A 42 20.83 50.61 -16.81
C LYS A 42 22.08 50.45 -17.67
N LYS A 43 22.36 49.23 -18.16
CA LYS A 43 23.12 49.05 -19.40
C LYS A 43 22.44 48.02 -20.30
N THR A 44 22.11 48.51 -21.49
CA THR A 44 21.59 47.80 -22.67
C THR A 44 22.62 46.82 -23.24
N ALA A 45 22.20 45.60 -23.55
CA ALA A 45 22.93 44.69 -24.45
C ALA A 45 21.97 44.04 -25.45
N ARG A 46 22.44 43.93 -26.70
CA ARG A 46 21.73 43.64 -27.95
C ARG A 46 21.25 42.18 -28.07
N PRO A 47 20.24 41.90 -28.92
CA PRO A 47 19.77 40.54 -29.17
C PRO A 47 20.70 39.77 -30.12
N ILE A 48 20.97 38.51 -29.81
CA ILE A 48 21.67 37.54 -30.66
C ILE A 48 20.61 36.84 -31.54
N PRO A 49 20.81 36.74 -32.87
CA PRO A 49 19.85 36.08 -33.74
C PRO A 49 19.98 34.56 -33.64
N PHE A 50 18.86 33.88 -33.40
CA PHE A 50 18.78 32.42 -33.42
C PHE A 50 18.47 31.96 -34.86
N GLN A 51 19.46 31.39 -35.54
CA GLN A 51 19.28 30.77 -36.84
C GLN A 51 18.50 29.45 -36.70
N ARG A 52 17.45 29.35 -37.52
CA ARG A 52 16.58 28.20 -37.68
C ARG A 52 17.22 27.28 -38.73
N ASN A 53 17.76 26.14 -38.30
CA ASN A 53 18.05 25.02 -39.20
C ASN A 53 16.94 23.99 -39.07
N SER A 54 16.25 23.81 -40.18
CA SER A 54 15.34 22.71 -40.48
C SER A 54 16.15 21.52 -40.93
N ASP A 55 16.17 20.45 -40.13
CA ASP A 55 16.42 19.11 -40.64
C ASP A 55 15.53 18.11 -39.88
N THR A 56 14.95 17.24 -40.68
CA THR A 56 13.86 16.34 -40.32
C THR A 56 14.50 15.01 -39.95
N GLU A 57 14.65 14.72 -38.66
CA GLU A 57 15.06 13.40 -38.18
C GLU A 57 14.03 12.82 -37.23
N THR A 58 13.47 11.69 -37.66
CA THR A 58 12.55 10.81 -36.97
C THR A 58 13.20 10.30 -35.67
N THR A 59 12.93 10.99 -34.57
CA THR A 59 13.47 10.65 -33.26
C THR A 59 12.64 9.52 -32.66
N THR A 60 13.19 8.31 -32.67
CA THR A 60 12.77 7.22 -31.79
C THR A 60 12.96 7.68 -30.34
N ALA A 61 11.88 7.66 -29.56
CA ALA A 61 11.89 8.04 -28.16
C ALA A 61 12.81 7.12 -27.35
N SER A 62 14.04 7.59 -27.12
CA SER A 62 15.00 6.97 -26.21
C SER A 62 14.54 7.22 -24.79
N SER A 63 14.04 6.16 -24.14
CA SER A 63 13.72 6.13 -22.72
C SER A 63 14.96 6.48 -21.92
N SER A 64 15.04 7.71 -21.40
CA SER A 64 16.08 8.17 -20.50
C SER A 64 16.11 7.30 -19.24
N ARG A 65 17.08 6.39 -19.18
CA ARG A 65 17.37 5.57 -18.00
C ARG A 65 17.82 6.49 -16.87
N LEU A 66 17.04 6.54 -15.80
CA LEU A 66 17.46 7.13 -14.52
C LEU A 66 18.49 6.20 -13.87
N THR A 67 19.78 6.38 -14.19
CA THR A 67 20.87 5.85 -13.36
C THR A 67 21.03 6.74 -12.14
N VAL A 68 20.29 6.44 -11.08
CA VAL A 68 20.68 6.90 -9.74
C VAL A 68 22.04 6.27 -9.45
N PRO A 69 23.10 7.04 -9.14
CA PRO A 69 24.39 6.47 -8.78
C PRO A 69 24.22 5.71 -7.47
N ILE A 70 24.05 4.39 -7.57
CA ILE A 70 24.12 3.48 -6.44
C ILE A 70 25.55 3.61 -5.94
N ARG A 71 25.75 4.30 -4.82
CA ARG A 71 27.03 4.27 -4.10
C ARG A 71 27.31 2.80 -3.80
N GLN A 72 28.22 2.20 -4.56
CA GLN A 72 28.92 1.00 -4.12
C GLN A 72 29.76 1.44 -2.92
N SER A 73 29.15 1.37 -1.74
CA SER A 73 29.90 1.51 -0.50
C SER A 73 30.93 0.39 -0.52
N THR A 74 32.20 0.75 -0.63
CA THR A 74 33.34 -0.13 -0.36
C THR A 74 33.32 -0.43 1.14
N PHE A 75 32.37 -1.27 1.57
CA PHE A 75 32.39 -1.85 2.89
C PHE A 75 33.45 -2.94 2.88
N GLU A 76 34.43 -2.75 3.75
CA GLU A 76 35.39 -3.77 4.14
C GLU A 76 34.64 -5.07 4.42
N ASN A 77 35.20 -6.20 3.96
CA ASN A 77 34.74 -7.56 4.25
C ASN A 77 34.89 -7.86 5.75
N GLY A 78 34.15 -7.13 6.60
CA GLY A 78 33.96 -7.45 7.99
C GLY A 78 33.37 -8.85 8.04
N THR A 79 34.09 -9.76 8.70
CA THR A 79 33.63 -11.12 8.95
C THR A 79 32.23 -11.05 9.55
N LYS A 80 31.20 -11.39 8.76
CA LYS A 80 29.82 -11.43 9.24
C LYS A 80 29.81 -12.32 10.47
N ASN A 81 29.50 -11.73 11.62
CA ASN A 81 29.53 -12.43 12.88
C ASN A 81 28.42 -13.50 12.82
N VAL A 82 28.81 -14.75 12.58
CA VAL A 82 27.94 -15.87 12.18
C VAL A 82 26.86 -16.15 13.23
N ASN A 83 27.02 -15.63 14.45
CA ASN A 83 26.17 -15.91 15.59
C ASN A 83 25.09 -14.85 15.88
N MET A 84 24.94 -13.79 15.09
CA MET A 84 23.88 -12.80 15.32
C MET A 84 22.51 -13.35 14.90
N PRO A 85 21.44 -13.20 15.72
CA PRO A 85 20.11 -13.67 15.34
C PRO A 85 19.53 -12.83 14.17
N TYR A 86 18.64 -13.44 13.39
CA TYR A 86 17.94 -12.74 12.31
C TYR A 86 16.81 -11.85 12.82
N PHE A 87 16.67 -10.68 12.19
CA PHE A 87 15.46 -9.87 12.28
C PHE A 87 14.85 -9.73 10.89
N ILE A 88 13.67 -10.32 10.68
CA ILE A 88 12.96 -10.32 9.41
C ILE A 88 11.88 -9.25 9.45
N LEU A 89 12.11 -8.14 8.76
CA LEU A 89 11.17 -7.04 8.66
C LEU A 89 10.43 -7.09 7.32
N HIS A 90 9.19 -7.60 7.34
CA HIS A 90 8.32 -7.54 6.18
C HIS A 90 7.63 -6.17 6.09
N VAL A 91 8.00 -5.43 5.06
CA VAL A 91 7.43 -4.14 4.67
C VAL A 91 6.50 -4.41 3.49
N GLY A 92 5.22 -4.65 3.80
CA GLY A 92 4.22 -4.94 2.78
C GLY A 92 3.37 -3.71 2.47
N PRO A 93 3.61 -3.02 1.34
CA PRO A 93 2.70 -2.00 0.82
C PRO A 93 1.22 -2.40 0.94
N PRO A 94 0.29 -1.47 1.19
CA PRO A 94 -1.13 -1.74 1.09
C PRO A 94 -1.47 -2.59 -0.16
N LYS A 95 -2.22 -3.68 0.07
CA LYS A 95 -2.64 -4.68 -0.93
C LYS A 95 -1.58 -5.61 -1.52
N THR A 96 -0.40 -5.70 -0.92
CA THR A 96 0.59 -6.74 -1.25
C THR A 96 0.56 -7.89 -0.24
N ALA A 97 -0.64 -8.46 -0.02
CA ALA A 97 -0.86 -9.62 0.87
C ALA A 97 -0.38 -9.49 2.33
N THR A 98 -0.13 -8.27 2.83
CA THR A 98 0.36 -8.05 4.20
C THR A 98 -0.54 -8.69 5.25
N THR A 99 -1.86 -8.50 5.18
CA THR A 99 -2.80 -9.15 6.11
C THR A 99 -2.76 -10.68 6.02
N PHE A 100 -2.63 -11.23 4.82
CA PHE A 100 -2.55 -12.68 4.61
C PHE A 100 -1.29 -13.25 5.28
N LEU A 101 -0.12 -12.62 5.06
CA LEU A 101 1.13 -13.02 5.69
C LEU A 101 1.12 -12.83 7.20
N GLN A 102 0.62 -11.68 7.69
CA GLN A 102 0.49 -11.44 9.14
C GLN A 102 -0.34 -12.53 9.79
N CYS A 103 -1.44 -12.90 9.15
CA CYS A 103 -2.28 -13.96 9.66
C CYS A 103 -1.61 -15.33 9.61
N GLY A 104 -0.99 -15.67 8.48
CA GLY A 104 -0.25 -16.93 8.35
C GLY A 104 0.85 -17.07 9.41
N LEU A 105 1.64 -16.01 9.61
CA LEU A 105 2.71 -15.99 10.61
C LEU A 105 2.18 -16.06 12.04
N ASN A 106 1.03 -15.45 12.32
CA ASN A 106 0.39 -15.57 13.63
C ASN A 106 -0.05 -17.01 13.91
N HIS A 107 -0.75 -17.66 12.97
CA HIS A 107 -1.17 -19.06 13.12
C HIS A 107 0.01 -20.05 13.18
N GLN A 108 1.15 -19.70 12.57
CA GLN A 108 2.37 -20.52 12.64
C GLN A 108 3.31 -20.08 13.77
N SER A 109 2.94 -19.10 14.61
CA SER A 109 3.85 -18.47 15.56
C SER A 109 4.41 -19.45 16.58
N GLY A 110 3.56 -20.28 17.21
CA GLY A 110 3.99 -21.30 18.17
C GLY A 110 4.97 -22.30 17.55
N ARG A 111 4.65 -22.84 16.36
CA ARG A 111 5.55 -23.77 15.65
C ARG A 111 6.87 -23.12 15.26
N LEU A 112 6.84 -21.90 14.75
CA LEU A 112 8.03 -21.13 14.39
C LEU A 112 8.93 -20.91 15.62
N ALA A 113 8.36 -20.61 16.78
CA ALA A 113 9.12 -20.44 18.01
C ALA A 113 9.70 -21.77 18.50
N ASP A 114 8.87 -22.81 18.60
CA ASP A 114 9.24 -24.11 19.19
C ASP A 114 10.21 -24.91 18.32
N LYS A 115 10.05 -24.85 16.99
CA LYS A 115 10.79 -25.71 16.05
C LYS A 115 11.92 -25.00 15.34
N ASP A 116 11.82 -23.69 15.16
CA ASP A 116 12.75 -22.92 14.34
C ASP A 116 13.31 -21.66 15.03
N ASN A 117 12.99 -21.44 16.31
CA ASN A 117 13.48 -20.30 17.10
C ASN A 117 13.13 -18.91 16.50
N TYR A 118 11.99 -18.82 15.81
CA TYR A 118 11.45 -17.57 15.26
C TYR A 118 10.23 -17.07 16.06
N PHE A 119 10.33 -15.86 16.59
CA PHE A 119 9.25 -15.20 17.32
C PHE A 119 8.59 -14.14 16.44
N TYR A 120 7.32 -14.36 16.11
CA TYR A 120 6.51 -13.37 15.43
C TYR A 120 6.02 -12.31 16.42
N LEU A 121 6.23 -11.04 16.09
CA LEU A 121 5.88 -9.88 16.93
C LEU A 121 4.85 -8.96 16.26
N GLY A 122 4.29 -9.37 15.12
CA GLY A 122 3.41 -8.53 14.32
C GLY A 122 1.98 -8.46 14.84
N ARG A 123 1.01 -8.36 13.93
CA ARG A 123 -0.40 -8.18 14.29
C ARG A 123 -1.08 -9.54 14.42
N SER A 124 -1.85 -9.73 15.48
CA SER A 124 -2.76 -10.87 15.62
C SER A 124 -3.87 -10.85 14.55
N CYS A 125 -4.35 -12.02 14.14
CA CYS A 125 -5.53 -12.13 13.30
C CYS A 125 -6.77 -11.67 14.06
N PRO A 126 -7.79 -11.12 13.37
CA PRO A 126 -9.05 -10.74 14.03
C PRO A 126 -9.75 -11.88 14.78
N THR A 127 -9.44 -13.14 14.48
CA THR A 127 -10.05 -14.35 15.04
C THR A 127 -9.21 -15.04 16.11
N THR A 128 -8.00 -14.56 16.38
CA THR A 128 -7.09 -15.18 17.34
C THR A 128 -7.10 -14.42 18.67
N PRO A 129 -6.70 -15.06 19.77
CA PRO A 129 -6.50 -14.38 21.05
C PRO A 129 -5.54 -13.18 20.92
N ASP A 130 -5.60 -12.28 21.89
CA ASP A 130 -4.68 -11.13 21.95
C ASP A 130 -3.21 -11.56 22.15
N ILE A 131 -2.99 -12.74 22.75
CA ILE A 131 -1.68 -13.38 22.93
C ILE A 131 -1.47 -14.41 21.83
N MET A 132 -0.32 -14.37 21.18
CA MET A 132 0.05 -15.32 20.11
C MET A 132 0.57 -16.63 20.70
N ASP A 133 0.51 -17.73 19.94
CA ASP A 133 0.88 -19.08 20.41
C ASP A 133 2.37 -19.20 20.78
N ASN A 134 3.22 -18.28 20.34
CA ASN A 134 4.62 -18.15 20.78
C ASN A 134 4.81 -17.40 22.11
N GLY A 135 3.73 -17.08 22.83
CA GLY A 135 3.78 -16.38 24.12
C GLY A 135 4.04 -14.87 24.03
N GLU A 136 3.98 -14.31 22.83
CA GLU A 136 4.32 -12.91 22.56
C GLU A 136 3.08 -12.03 22.37
N ASP A 137 3.15 -10.78 22.85
CA ASP A 137 2.12 -9.77 22.59
C ASP A 137 2.33 -9.07 21.24
N PRO A 138 1.29 -8.78 20.45
CA PRO A 138 1.46 -8.09 19.17
C PRO A 138 1.99 -6.67 19.36
N ILE A 139 3.07 -6.31 18.65
CA ILE A 139 3.52 -4.91 18.60
C ILE A 139 2.48 -4.13 17.79
N LYS A 140 1.93 -3.06 18.37
CA LYS A 140 0.97 -2.19 17.69
C LYS A 140 1.70 -1.24 16.73
N PRO A 141 1.84 -1.54 15.43
CA PRO A 141 2.86 -0.89 14.60
C PRO A 141 2.51 0.57 14.31
N LEU A 142 1.22 0.92 14.24
CA LEU A 142 0.79 2.30 14.04
C LEU A 142 1.28 3.22 15.17
N TYR A 143 1.20 2.77 16.43
CA TYR A 143 1.69 3.54 17.57
C TYR A 143 3.21 3.62 17.55
N PHE A 144 3.88 2.49 17.27
CA PHE A 144 5.33 2.45 17.14
C PHE A 144 5.82 3.51 16.14
N ILE A 145 5.26 3.48 14.94
CA ILE A 145 5.74 4.32 13.84
C ILE A 145 5.36 5.79 14.05
N LYS A 146 4.19 6.08 14.63
CA LYS A 146 3.83 7.45 15.02
C LYS A 146 4.82 8.01 16.06
N SER A 147 5.23 7.19 17.04
CA SER A 147 6.25 7.57 18.02
C SER A 147 7.62 7.78 17.37
N LEU A 148 7.94 7.09 16.28
CA LEU A 148 9.21 7.30 15.56
C LEU A 148 9.24 8.56 14.68
N GLY A 149 8.10 8.93 14.06
CA GLY A 149 8.06 9.97 13.03
C GLY A 149 7.73 11.38 13.53
N LEU A 150 7.02 11.55 14.63
CA LEU A 150 6.41 12.86 14.92
C LEU A 150 7.26 13.85 15.70
N GLY A 151 8.41 13.46 16.29
CA GLY A 151 9.15 14.34 17.20
C GLY A 151 8.34 14.84 18.42
N GLN A 152 7.06 14.46 18.50
CA GLN A 152 6.18 14.68 19.63
C GLN A 152 6.59 13.71 20.72
N GLN A 153 6.46 14.15 21.97
CA GLN A 153 6.69 13.41 23.22
C GLN A 153 5.78 12.16 23.40
N LEU A 154 5.30 11.57 22.31
CA LEU A 154 4.47 10.38 22.32
C LEU A 154 5.33 9.16 22.72
N ASN A 155 5.25 8.91 24.01
CA ASN A 155 5.50 7.64 24.70
C ASN A 155 6.86 7.03 24.36
N GLU A 156 7.94 7.74 24.74
CA GLU A 156 9.29 7.14 24.82
C GLU A 156 9.24 5.77 25.47
N THR A 157 8.37 5.58 26.47
CA THR A 157 8.11 4.30 27.12
C THR A 157 7.76 3.18 26.13
N PHE A 158 6.95 3.41 25.10
CA PHE A 158 6.59 2.38 24.13
C PHE A 158 7.76 1.99 23.22
N VAL A 159 8.55 2.96 22.77
CA VAL A 159 9.76 2.70 21.97
C VAL A 159 10.81 2.00 22.81
N GLN A 160 11.02 2.43 24.06
CA GLN A 160 11.95 1.79 24.98
C GLN A 160 11.50 0.38 25.36
N GLU A 161 10.21 0.14 25.55
CA GLU A 161 9.68 -1.19 25.83
C GLU A 161 9.87 -2.12 24.63
N THR A 162 9.58 -1.64 23.42
CA THR A 162 9.85 -2.38 22.18
C THR A 162 11.34 -2.69 22.06
N ARG A 163 12.22 -1.73 22.35
CA ARG A 163 13.68 -1.92 22.35
C ARG A 163 14.12 -2.94 23.40
N ARG A 164 13.60 -2.86 24.63
CA ARG A 164 13.88 -3.80 25.71
C ARG A 164 13.51 -5.23 25.30
N ARG A 165 12.36 -5.38 24.65
CA ARG A 165 11.90 -6.65 24.10
C ARG A 165 12.82 -7.18 23.00
N PHE A 166 13.22 -6.34 22.05
CA PHE A 166 14.20 -6.75 21.02
C PHE A 166 15.53 -7.19 21.64
N LEU A 167 16.07 -6.42 22.59
CA LEU A 167 17.30 -6.77 23.30
C LEU A 167 17.16 -8.07 24.11
N HIS A 168 15.99 -8.34 24.68
CA HIS A 168 15.72 -9.60 25.38
C HIS A 168 15.85 -10.80 24.43
N HIS A 169 15.13 -10.79 23.30
CA HIS A 169 15.24 -11.86 22.29
C HIS A 169 16.65 -11.98 21.72
N GLN A 170 17.31 -10.85 21.48
CA GLN A 170 18.68 -10.83 20.98
C GLN A 170 19.65 -11.56 21.91
N ARG A 171 19.56 -11.32 23.23
CA ARG A 171 20.41 -12.00 24.24
C ARG A 171 20.15 -13.49 24.32
N LEU A 172 18.93 -13.92 24.05
CA LEU A 172 18.55 -15.33 23.99
C LEU A 172 18.89 -15.99 22.64
N GLY A 173 19.39 -15.22 21.66
CA GLY A 173 19.65 -15.72 20.31
C GLY A 173 18.37 -16.03 19.52
N HIS A 174 17.22 -15.50 19.95
CA HIS A 174 15.94 -15.68 19.27
C HIS A 174 15.90 -14.87 17.97
N HIS A 175 15.39 -15.47 16.89
CA HIS A 175 15.09 -14.76 15.66
C HIS A 175 13.74 -14.04 15.78
N LEU A 176 13.62 -12.88 15.14
CA LEU A 176 12.40 -12.07 15.20
C LEU A 176 11.79 -11.89 13.82
N ILE A 177 10.46 -11.91 13.74
CA ILE A 177 9.69 -11.59 12.54
C ILE A 177 8.71 -10.47 12.86
N LEU A 178 8.77 -9.39 12.10
CA LEU A 178 7.80 -8.30 12.17
C LEU A 178 7.22 -8.02 10.78
N SER A 179 5.90 -8.08 10.67
CA SER A 179 5.18 -7.81 9.42
C SER A 179 4.14 -6.73 9.64
N THR A 180 4.22 -5.62 8.89
CA THR A 180 3.31 -4.47 9.06
C THR A 180 3.13 -3.63 7.81
N GLU A 181 1.87 -3.27 7.52
CA GLU A 181 1.50 -2.36 6.43
C GLU A 181 1.76 -0.89 6.78
N HIS A 182 1.85 -0.56 8.07
CA HIS A 182 1.97 0.83 8.52
C HIS A 182 3.34 1.43 8.22
N ILE A 183 4.37 0.60 8.04
CA ILE A 183 5.71 1.07 7.64
C ILE A 183 5.66 1.65 6.23
N SER A 184 4.80 1.10 5.37
CA SER A 184 4.65 1.57 3.99
C SER A 184 3.65 2.73 3.80
N SER A 185 3.04 3.25 4.86
CA SER A 185 1.93 4.21 4.74
C SER A 185 2.40 5.67 4.50
N LYS A 186 1.63 6.46 3.74
CA LYS A 186 1.94 7.90 3.46
C LYS A 186 2.11 8.71 4.73
N ALA A 187 1.18 8.50 5.65
CA ALA A 187 1.03 9.34 6.84
C ALA A 187 2.19 9.13 7.81
N THR A 188 2.97 8.08 7.61
CA THR A 188 4.02 7.66 8.53
C THR A 188 5.39 7.72 7.90
N PHE A 189 5.58 7.25 6.66
CA PHE A 189 6.92 7.11 6.10
C PHE A 189 7.57 8.48 5.86
N GLN A 190 8.54 8.78 6.72
CA GLN A 190 9.51 9.85 6.53
C GLN A 190 10.82 9.24 6.08
N ILE A 191 11.62 9.98 5.30
CA ILE A 191 12.93 9.54 4.80
C ILE A 191 13.85 9.09 5.95
N SER A 192 13.65 9.60 7.17
CA SER A 192 14.38 9.22 8.38
C SER A 192 14.04 7.83 8.94
N GLN A 193 12.91 7.22 8.55
CA GLN A 193 12.46 5.98 9.18
C GLN A 193 13.43 4.81 9.04
N PRO A 194 13.93 4.47 7.84
CA PRO A 194 14.89 3.37 7.71
C PRO A 194 16.13 3.55 8.59
N MET A 195 16.60 4.79 8.78
CA MET A 195 17.72 5.09 9.68
C MET A 195 17.37 4.80 11.15
N ILE A 196 16.16 5.14 11.59
CA ILE A 196 15.70 4.84 12.96
C ILE A 196 15.61 3.34 13.17
N TRP A 197 15.05 2.60 12.21
CA TRP A 197 15.03 1.14 12.22
C TRP A 197 16.43 0.55 12.27
N LYS A 198 17.38 1.08 11.49
CA LYS A 198 18.76 0.61 11.49
C LYS A 198 19.40 0.68 12.89
N ARG A 199 19.14 1.74 13.64
CA ARG A 199 19.62 1.90 15.03
C ARG A 199 18.89 0.97 16.01
N LEU A 200 17.59 0.79 15.85
CA LEU A 200 16.78 -0.08 16.71
C LEU A 200 17.14 -1.56 16.57
N LEU A 201 17.58 -1.96 15.38
CA LEU A 201 17.88 -3.34 15.04
C LEU A 201 19.39 -3.66 15.13
N GLU A 202 20.16 -2.81 15.81
CA GLU A 202 21.60 -3.01 15.98
C GLU A 202 21.91 -4.34 16.68
N GLY A 203 22.81 -5.12 16.09
CA GLY A 203 23.22 -6.44 16.55
C GLY A 203 22.28 -7.59 16.16
N PHE A 204 21.32 -7.35 15.26
CA PHE A 204 20.64 -8.39 14.49
C PHE A 204 21.22 -8.49 13.06
N GLN A 205 21.10 -9.67 12.46
CA GLN A 205 21.18 -9.83 11.00
C GLN A 205 19.84 -9.43 10.39
N VAL A 206 19.73 -8.18 9.94
CA VAL A 206 18.46 -7.64 9.44
C VAL A 206 18.24 -8.03 7.98
N LYS A 207 17.08 -8.62 7.70
CA LYS A 207 16.56 -8.84 6.34
C LYS A 207 15.27 -8.07 6.17
N ILE A 208 15.24 -7.17 5.19
CA ILE A 208 14.04 -6.43 4.79
C ILE A 208 13.35 -7.20 3.66
N VAL A 209 12.04 -7.40 3.78
CA VAL A 209 11.26 -8.17 2.81
C VAL A 209 10.14 -7.30 2.28
N VAL A 210 10.16 -7.01 0.99
CA VAL A 210 9.15 -6.16 0.33
C VAL A 210 8.22 -7.04 -0.49
N GLY A 211 6.93 -7.06 -0.13
CA GLY A 211 5.93 -7.76 -0.93
C GLY A 211 5.72 -7.07 -2.29
N TYR A 212 5.75 -7.83 -3.38
CA TYR A 212 5.45 -7.35 -4.73
C TYR A 212 4.23 -8.08 -5.30
N ARG A 213 3.32 -7.28 -5.84
CA ARG A 213 2.16 -7.74 -6.60
C ARG A 213 2.25 -7.05 -7.96
N HIS A 214 1.92 -7.72 -9.06
CA HIS A 214 1.94 -7.08 -10.37
C HIS A 214 1.10 -5.81 -10.36
N TYR A 215 1.58 -4.76 -11.02
CA TYR A 215 0.95 -3.44 -10.98
C TYR A 215 -0.52 -3.49 -11.38
N PHE A 216 -0.86 -4.23 -12.45
CA PHE A 216 -2.24 -4.36 -12.91
C PHE A 216 -3.16 -5.11 -11.92
N GLU A 217 -2.62 -5.91 -11.01
CA GLU A 217 -3.37 -6.60 -9.95
C GLU A 217 -3.45 -5.77 -8.66
N TRP A 218 -2.37 -5.07 -8.36
CA TRP A 218 -2.24 -4.20 -7.21
C TRP A 218 -3.11 -2.95 -7.36
N PHE A 219 -3.06 -2.31 -8.52
CA PHE A 219 -3.60 -0.97 -8.73
C PHE A 219 -5.12 -0.87 -8.49
N PRO A 220 -5.99 -1.72 -9.07
CA PRO A 220 -7.42 -1.70 -8.75
C PRO A 220 -7.70 -1.98 -7.27
N SER A 221 -6.97 -2.93 -6.68
CA SER A 221 -7.10 -3.27 -5.26
C SER A 221 -6.74 -2.09 -4.36
N TYR A 222 -5.68 -1.35 -4.72
CA TYR A 222 -5.24 -0.15 -4.03
C TYR A 222 -6.28 0.97 -4.15
N TYR A 223 -6.79 1.22 -5.36
CA TYR A 223 -7.89 2.16 -5.62
C TYR A 223 -9.09 1.88 -4.72
N TYR A 224 -9.53 0.61 -4.64
CA TYR A 224 -10.66 0.28 -3.76
C TYR A 224 -10.31 0.58 -2.31
N GLN A 225 -9.11 0.24 -1.82
CA GLN A 225 -8.72 0.50 -0.44
C GLN A 225 -8.61 1.97 -0.08
N SER A 226 -8.01 2.78 -0.95
CA SER A 226 -7.76 4.20 -0.68
C SER A 226 -9.08 4.96 -0.51
N HIS A 227 -10.15 4.51 -1.18
CA HIS A 227 -11.48 5.09 -1.09
C HIS A 227 -12.41 4.39 -0.09
N LEU A 228 -11.93 3.44 0.74
CA LEU A 228 -12.73 2.82 1.81
C LEU A 228 -12.84 3.67 3.08
N ASN A 229 -12.13 4.80 3.18
CA ASN A 229 -12.12 5.63 4.39
C ASN A 229 -13.54 6.12 4.75
N LYS A 230 -14.05 5.67 5.91
CA LYS A 230 -15.44 5.91 6.34
C LYS A 230 -15.75 7.38 6.55
N ASN A 231 -14.77 8.20 6.90
CA ASN A 231 -15.00 9.62 7.22
C ASN A 231 -15.37 10.42 5.97
N PHE A 232 -14.63 10.24 4.87
CA PHE A 232 -14.91 10.93 3.60
C PHE A 232 -16.14 10.37 2.89
N ARG A 233 -16.43 9.07 3.05
CA ARG A 233 -17.60 8.42 2.44
C ARG A 233 -18.93 8.79 3.10
N ALA A 234 -18.91 9.24 4.35
CA ALA A 234 -20.13 9.57 5.08
C ALA A 234 -20.65 10.98 4.79
N LYS A 235 -19.82 11.84 4.18
CA LYS A 235 -20.09 13.25 3.93
C LYS A 235 -20.20 13.54 2.44
N TRP A 236 -21.07 14.47 2.08
CA TRP A 236 -21.12 15.02 0.72
C TRP A 236 -19.90 15.91 0.43
N PRO A 237 -19.54 16.15 -0.84
CA PRO A 237 -18.45 17.08 -1.18
C PRO A 237 -18.61 18.47 -0.55
N SER A 238 -19.84 19.00 -0.52
CA SER A 238 -20.18 20.27 0.15
C SER A 238 -19.95 20.26 1.67
N GLN A 239 -19.79 19.08 2.28
CA GLN A 239 -19.56 18.87 3.72
C GLN A 239 -18.10 18.45 4.01
N GLY A 240 -17.18 18.61 3.05
CA GLY A 240 -15.80 18.15 3.16
C GLY A 240 -15.63 16.64 2.94
N GLY A 241 -16.61 15.99 2.31
CA GLY A 241 -16.44 14.65 1.72
C GLY A 241 -15.67 14.70 0.40
N GLU A 242 -15.40 13.54 -0.17
CA GLU A 242 -14.74 13.40 -1.48
C GLU A 242 -15.62 12.57 -2.42
N THR A 243 -15.62 12.95 -3.71
CA THR A 243 -16.21 12.13 -4.77
C THR A 243 -15.25 11.02 -5.16
N ILE A 244 -15.77 9.81 -5.34
CA ILE A 244 -14.95 8.67 -5.77
C ILE A 244 -14.90 8.66 -7.32
N PRO A 245 -13.74 8.92 -7.95
CA PRO A 245 -13.65 8.88 -9.41
C PRO A 245 -13.87 7.45 -9.91
N PRO A 246 -14.42 7.24 -11.11
CA PRO A 246 -14.44 5.94 -11.79
C PRO A 246 -13.03 5.32 -11.87
N LEU A 247 -12.94 3.99 -11.74
CA LEU A 247 -11.65 3.29 -11.82
C LEU A 247 -10.89 3.59 -13.13
N VAL A 248 -11.61 3.70 -14.25
CA VAL A 248 -11.04 4.03 -15.58
C VAL A 248 -10.35 5.39 -15.56
N GLU A 249 -11.02 6.42 -15.05
CA GLU A 249 -10.43 7.77 -14.92
C GLU A 249 -9.27 7.80 -13.94
N TYR A 250 -9.38 7.06 -12.84
CA TYR A 250 -8.31 6.94 -11.86
C TYR A 250 -7.05 6.26 -12.45
N MET A 251 -7.23 5.25 -13.32
CA MET A 251 -6.12 4.61 -14.06
C MET A 251 -5.45 5.58 -15.02
N GLU A 252 -6.22 6.31 -15.83
CA GLU A 252 -5.72 7.34 -16.75
C GLU A 252 -4.84 8.36 -16.01
N GLN A 253 -5.39 8.98 -14.96
CA GLN A 253 -4.67 9.99 -14.18
C GLN A 253 -3.37 9.47 -13.55
N HIS A 254 -3.34 8.21 -13.12
CA HIS A 254 -2.14 7.61 -12.55
C HIS A 254 -1.08 7.29 -13.61
N LEU A 255 -1.51 6.83 -14.79
CA LEU A 255 -0.60 6.57 -15.92
C LEU A 255 -0.03 7.86 -16.50
N ASP A 256 -0.82 8.93 -16.59
CA ASP A 256 -0.34 10.25 -17.03
C ASP A 256 0.81 10.75 -16.13
N ARG A 257 0.73 10.50 -14.82
CA ARG A 257 1.82 10.84 -13.88
C ARG A 257 3.04 9.95 -14.06
N TRP A 258 2.84 8.65 -14.29
CA TRP A 258 3.93 7.71 -14.55
C TRP A 258 4.68 8.03 -15.85
N GLU A 259 3.95 8.42 -16.90
CA GLU A 259 4.47 8.77 -18.23
C GLU A 259 5.04 10.19 -18.31
N SER A 260 4.76 11.03 -17.31
CA SER A 260 5.21 12.42 -17.29
C SER A 260 6.74 12.52 -17.39
N PRO A 261 7.29 13.31 -18.33
CA PRO A 261 8.73 13.54 -18.42
C PRO A 261 9.31 14.24 -17.18
N LYS A 262 8.47 14.98 -16.44
CA LYS A 262 8.81 15.68 -15.20
C LYS A 262 8.50 14.84 -13.96
N ARG A 263 8.45 13.51 -14.11
CA ARG A 263 8.15 12.60 -13.02
C ARG A 263 9.09 12.89 -11.85
N ASP A 264 8.49 13.39 -10.78
CA ASP A 264 9.18 13.50 -9.51
C ASP A 264 9.40 12.08 -8.99
N VAL A 265 10.66 11.70 -8.79
CA VAL A 265 11.02 10.38 -8.22
C VAL A 265 10.49 10.21 -6.80
N THR A 266 10.15 11.32 -6.14
CA THR A 266 9.47 11.34 -4.84
C THR A 266 7.95 11.24 -4.97
N ASP A 267 7.38 11.44 -6.17
CA ASP A 267 5.97 11.13 -6.42
C ASP A 267 5.79 9.61 -6.43
N ARG A 268 5.45 9.11 -5.26
CA ARG A 268 5.07 7.72 -4.99
C ARG A 268 3.89 7.22 -5.82
N PHE A 269 3.07 8.11 -6.41
CA PHE A 269 1.99 7.75 -7.34
C PHE A 269 2.47 7.68 -8.78
N ALA A 270 3.70 8.10 -9.07
CA ALA A 270 4.29 7.87 -10.36
C ALA A 270 5.02 6.51 -10.42
N THR A 271 5.09 5.74 -9.33
CA THR A 271 5.84 4.48 -9.26
C THR A 271 5.08 3.35 -8.58
N HIS A 272 5.52 2.11 -8.78
CA HIS A 272 5.04 0.99 -7.99
C HIS A 272 5.55 1.10 -6.54
N MET A 273 4.64 1.05 -5.56
CA MET A 273 4.99 1.25 -4.16
C MET A 273 6.04 0.26 -3.64
N SER A 274 6.00 -1.01 -4.06
CA SER A 274 7.04 -1.99 -3.71
C SER A 274 8.43 -1.61 -4.24
N LEU A 275 8.52 -1.06 -5.46
CA LEU A 275 9.81 -0.64 -6.03
C LEU A 275 10.38 0.55 -5.26
N TRP A 276 9.51 1.52 -4.92
CA TRP A 276 9.90 2.65 -4.10
C TRP A 276 10.35 2.23 -2.70
N MET A 277 9.63 1.29 -2.05
CA MET A 277 10.04 0.75 -0.76
C MET A 277 11.40 0.07 -0.88
N TYR A 278 11.56 -0.83 -1.86
CA TYR A 278 12.84 -1.49 -2.09
C TYR A 278 13.99 -0.47 -2.19
N GLN A 279 13.85 0.52 -3.07
CA GLN A 279 14.88 1.55 -3.27
C GLN A 279 15.22 2.29 -1.98
N ASN A 280 14.21 2.70 -1.19
CA ASN A 280 14.45 3.43 0.05
C ASN A 280 15.10 2.56 1.13
N TRP A 281 14.67 1.31 1.30
CA TRP A 281 15.24 0.40 2.30
C TRP A 281 16.66 -0.03 1.93
N SER A 282 16.95 -0.21 0.64
CA SER A 282 18.30 -0.56 0.15
C SER A 282 19.34 0.54 0.35
N LEU A 283 18.95 1.77 0.70
CA LEU A 283 19.90 2.82 1.10
C LEU A 283 20.50 2.59 2.49
N TYR A 284 19.88 1.74 3.32
CA TYR A 284 20.23 1.60 4.73
C TYR A 284 20.57 0.15 5.13
N PHE A 285 20.03 -0.83 4.41
CA PHE A 285 20.18 -2.25 4.69
C PHE A 285 20.73 -2.99 3.47
N ASP A 286 21.65 -3.92 3.71
CA ASP A 286 22.32 -4.67 2.65
C ASP A 286 21.45 -5.83 2.13
N ASP A 287 20.65 -6.45 3.00
CA ASP A 287 19.76 -7.57 2.67
C ASP A 287 18.31 -7.10 2.54
N VAL A 288 17.98 -6.59 1.35
CA VAL A 288 16.60 -6.26 0.95
C VAL A 288 16.16 -7.23 -0.13
N GLN A 289 15.08 -7.96 0.15
CA GLN A 289 14.52 -8.99 -0.72
C GLN A 289 13.12 -8.61 -1.16
N VAL A 290 12.72 -9.12 -2.32
CA VAL A 290 11.37 -8.93 -2.87
C VAL A 290 10.67 -10.28 -2.86
N LEU A 291 9.49 -10.34 -2.23
CA LEU A 291 8.62 -11.50 -2.25
C LEU A 291 7.59 -11.32 -3.37
N ASP A 292 7.69 -12.11 -4.44
CA ASP A 292 6.69 -12.11 -5.51
C ASP A 292 5.44 -12.88 -5.06
N LEU A 293 4.31 -12.19 -5.01
CA LEU A 293 3.02 -12.80 -4.65
C LEU A 293 2.41 -13.61 -5.80
N HIS A 294 2.99 -13.55 -6.99
CA HIS A 294 2.55 -14.27 -8.18
C HIS A 294 3.43 -15.48 -8.50
N GLN A 295 4.51 -15.72 -7.74
CA GLN A 295 5.30 -16.92 -7.91
C GLN A 295 4.44 -18.17 -7.60
N PRO A 296 4.72 -19.31 -8.25
CA PRO A 296 3.99 -20.55 -7.98
C PRO A 296 4.00 -20.93 -6.50
N GLY A 297 2.95 -21.60 -6.05
CA GLY A 297 2.81 -22.07 -4.66
C GLY A 297 2.08 -21.09 -3.75
N ASN A 298 2.05 -21.42 -2.46
CA ASN A 298 1.37 -20.62 -1.45
C ASN A 298 2.29 -19.51 -0.93
N VAL A 299 1.78 -18.28 -0.83
CA VAL A 299 2.54 -17.10 -0.40
C VAL A 299 3.19 -17.26 0.99
N LEU A 300 2.50 -17.89 1.95
CA LEU A 300 3.04 -18.14 3.29
C LEU A 300 4.15 -19.18 3.26
N VAL A 301 3.94 -20.29 2.53
CA VAL A 301 4.96 -21.33 2.33
C VAL A 301 6.21 -20.72 1.71
N ASN A 302 6.03 -19.92 0.65
CA ASN A 302 7.11 -19.23 -0.03
C ASN A 302 7.85 -18.27 0.89
N PHE A 303 7.13 -17.50 1.72
CA PHE A 303 7.75 -16.64 2.73
C PHE A 303 8.58 -17.47 3.71
N ILE A 304 8.00 -18.49 4.35
CA ILE A 304 8.71 -19.27 5.37
C ILE A 304 9.91 -20.01 4.76
N CYS A 305 9.73 -20.68 3.62
CA CYS A 305 10.75 -21.53 3.03
C CYS A 305 11.89 -20.78 2.33
N HIS A 306 11.65 -19.58 1.79
CA HIS A 306 12.65 -18.85 1.02
C HIS A 306 13.22 -17.64 1.74
N ILE A 307 12.45 -17.04 2.67
CA ILE A 307 12.87 -15.82 3.36
C ILE A 307 13.51 -16.12 4.71
N LEU A 308 13.04 -17.14 5.43
CA LEU A 308 13.55 -17.49 6.78
C LEU A 308 14.67 -18.53 6.68
N PRO A 309 15.96 -18.17 6.87
CA PRO A 309 17.06 -19.07 6.55
C PRO A 309 17.09 -20.38 7.34
N SER A 310 16.62 -20.38 8.58
CA SER A 310 16.67 -21.52 9.50
C SER A 310 15.30 -22.14 9.81
N ALA A 311 14.22 -21.75 9.12
CA ALA A 311 12.87 -22.26 9.38
C ALA A 311 12.54 -23.58 8.65
N THR A 312 13.48 -24.53 8.67
CA THR A 312 13.36 -25.79 7.91
C THR A 312 12.20 -26.65 8.39
N ASN A 313 11.98 -26.76 9.70
CA ASN A 313 10.95 -27.64 10.25
C ASN A 313 9.53 -27.14 9.92
N THR A 314 9.29 -25.83 10.08
CA THR A 314 8.00 -25.24 9.70
C THR A 314 7.81 -25.27 8.19
N CYS A 315 8.87 -25.01 7.41
CA CYS A 315 8.80 -25.11 5.94
C CYS A 315 8.38 -26.52 5.48
N ASP A 316 9.02 -27.57 6.00
CA ASP A 316 8.73 -28.95 5.63
C ASP A 316 7.32 -29.37 6.03
N TYR A 317 6.89 -28.99 7.23
CA TYR A 317 5.51 -29.18 7.68
C TYR A 317 4.49 -28.54 6.73
N LEU A 318 4.71 -27.29 6.32
CA LEU A 318 3.79 -26.59 5.43
C LEU A 318 3.80 -27.16 4.00
N LYS A 319 4.96 -27.60 3.50
CA LYS A 319 5.07 -28.29 2.20
C LYS A 319 4.28 -29.60 2.20
N GLN A 320 4.44 -30.42 3.24
CA GLN A 320 3.70 -31.67 3.39
C GLN A 320 2.19 -31.42 3.49
N SER A 321 1.79 -30.44 4.31
CA SER A 321 0.37 -30.05 4.47
C SER A 321 -0.25 -29.53 3.18
N SER A 322 0.54 -28.92 2.29
CA SER A 322 0.05 -28.44 0.99
C SER A 322 -0.16 -29.53 -0.05
N GLN A 323 0.42 -30.72 0.15
CA GLN A 323 0.33 -31.86 -0.77
C GLN A 323 -0.82 -32.79 -0.42
N THR A 324 -1.20 -32.89 0.85
CA THR A 324 -2.36 -33.69 1.27
C THR A 324 -3.65 -32.96 0.86
N GLN A 325 -4.56 -33.63 0.15
CA GLN A 325 -5.87 -33.04 -0.21
C GLN A 325 -6.71 -32.67 1.02
N ASP A 326 -6.45 -33.34 2.15
CA ASP A 326 -6.98 -33.00 3.48
C ASP A 326 -6.17 -31.91 4.18
N ALA A 327 -5.49 -31.05 3.41
CA ALA A 327 -4.71 -29.92 3.92
C ALA A 327 -5.53 -29.22 4.99
N ASP A 328 -5.09 -29.34 6.23
CA ASP A 328 -5.72 -28.75 7.40
C ASP A 328 -6.09 -27.33 7.04
N GLU A 329 -7.40 -27.06 6.91
CA GLU A 329 -7.90 -25.77 6.42
C GLU A 329 -7.42 -24.63 7.36
N ASN A 330 -7.03 -24.99 8.59
CA ASN A 330 -6.38 -24.13 9.57
C ASN A 330 -4.90 -23.84 9.25
N ALA A 331 -4.17 -24.75 8.61
CA ALA A 331 -2.76 -24.56 8.23
C ALA A 331 -2.60 -23.59 7.04
N LEU A 332 -3.57 -23.57 6.12
CA LEU A 332 -3.58 -22.69 4.94
C LEU A 332 -4.75 -21.72 5.01
N ILE A 333 -4.61 -20.68 5.82
CA ILE A 333 -5.61 -19.61 6.01
C ILE A 333 -6.19 -19.14 4.67
N ARG A 334 -7.45 -19.51 4.39
CA ARG A 334 -8.23 -18.92 3.30
C ARG A 334 -8.91 -17.64 3.77
N THR A 335 -8.14 -16.60 4.04
CA THR A 335 -8.73 -15.26 4.19
C THR A 335 -9.08 -14.72 2.80
N GLN A 336 -10.17 -15.22 2.22
CA GLN A 336 -10.74 -14.58 1.04
C GLN A 336 -11.52 -13.35 1.51
N ARG A 337 -10.83 -12.21 1.61
CA ARG A 337 -11.53 -10.94 1.77
C ARG A 337 -12.26 -10.64 0.47
N VAL A 338 -13.59 -10.73 0.52
CA VAL A 338 -14.45 -10.20 -0.54
C VAL A 338 -14.11 -8.73 -0.70
N SER A 339 -13.65 -8.34 -1.88
CA SER A 339 -13.40 -6.93 -2.17
C SER A 339 -14.72 -6.19 -2.04
N SER A 340 -14.77 -5.17 -1.18
CA SER A 340 -15.95 -4.31 -1.11
C SER A 340 -16.07 -3.56 -2.45
N ASN A 341 -17.22 -3.66 -3.11
CA ASN A 341 -17.51 -2.78 -4.23
C ASN A 341 -17.79 -1.35 -3.72
N LEU A 342 -17.43 -0.35 -4.51
CA LEU A 342 -17.71 1.07 -4.22
C LEU A 342 -18.94 1.55 -5.01
N PHE A 343 -19.68 0.64 -5.65
CA PHE A 343 -20.77 1.00 -6.56
C PHE A 343 -21.86 1.82 -5.87
N PRO A 344 -22.35 1.44 -4.68
CA PRO A 344 -23.39 2.23 -4.02
C PRO A 344 -22.94 3.66 -3.71
N GLU A 345 -21.70 3.83 -3.26
CA GLU A 345 -21.15 5.15 -2.94
C GLU A 345 -20.90 6.00 -4.19
N ARG A 346 -20.41 5.40 -5.27
CA ARG A 346 -20.24 6.10 -6.55
C ARG A 346 -21.57 6.48 -7.18
N ILE A 347 -22.60 5.63 -7.11
CA ILE A 347 -23.94 5.97 -7.57
C ILE A 347 -24.51 7.11 -6.73
N ALA A 348 -24.28 7.12 -5.41
CA ALA A 348 -24.67 8.25 -4.55
C ALA A 348 -23.99 9.55 -4.99
N ASP A 349 -22.67 9.51 -5.26
CA ASP A 349 -21.91 10.66 -5.74
C ASP A 349 -22.44 11.18 -7.07
N THR A 350 -22.70 10.29 -8.04
CA THR A 350 -23.27 10.69 -9.34
C THR A 350 -24.69 11.21 -9.22
N ALA A 351 -25.54 10.61 -8.38
CA ALA A 351 -26.91 11.09 -8.16
C ALA A 351 -26.90 12.51 -7.56
N TRP A 352 -25.99 12.78 -6.62
CA TRP A 352 -25.79 14.13 -6.07
C TRP A 352 -25.30 15.11 -7.13
N GLN A 353 -24.31 14.73 -7.95
CA GLN A 353 -23.80 15.57 -9.05
C GLN A 353 -24.87 15.90 -10.10
N LEU A 354 -25.82 15.00 -10.34
CA LEU A 354 -26.95 15.20 -11.25
C LEU A 354 -28.12 15.97 -10.63
N GLY A 355 -28.00 16.41 -9.37
CA GLY A 355 -29.09 17.10 -8.65
C GLY A 355 -30.28 16.21 -8.30
N MET A 356 -30.11 14.88 -8.35
CA MET A 356 -31.16 13.93 -7.95
C MET A 356 -31.29 13.81 -6.44
N VAL A 357 -30.20 14.10 -5.71
CA VAL A 357 -30.21 14.26 -4.25
C VAL A 357 -30.39 15.75 -3.95
N PRO A 358 -31.49 16.17 -3.31
CA PRO A 358 -31.69 17.58 -2.97
C PRO A 358 -30.56 18.10 -2.07
N ASN A 359 -30.08 19.32 -2.34
CA ASN A 359 -28.97 19.95 -1.62
C ASN A 359 -29.30 20.25 -0.15
N ASP A 360 -30.58 20.28 0.20
CA ASP A 360 -31.07 20.79 1.47
C ASP A 360 -31.51 19.62 2.37
N ASN A 361 -30.77 19.36 3.45
CA ASN A 361 -31.14 18.46 4.55
C ASN A 361 -31.44 16.97 4.24
N VAL A 362 -31.16 16.46 3.04
CA VAL A 362 -31.42 15.04 2.72
C VAL A 362 -30.33 14.13 3.26
N GLY A 363 -30.31 14.00 4.59
CA GLY A 363 -29.59 12.96 5.32
C GLY A 363 -28.07 12.92 5.10
N SER A 364 -27.44 11.99 5.80
CA SER A 364 -26.03 11.70 5.56
C SER A 364 -25.87 10.97 4.21
N LYS A 365 -24.77 11.19 3.47
CA LYS A 365 -24.39 10.38 2.28
C LYS A 365 -24.45 8.88 2.58
N LYS A 366 -24.16 8.50 3.83
CA LYS A 366 -24.30 7.13 4.35
C LYS A 366 -25.74 6.59 4.24
N HIS A 367 -26.76 7.41 4.53
CA HIS A 367 -28.15 7.01 4.41
C HIS A 367 -28.53 6.76 2.95
N VAL A 368 -28.25 7.71 2.05
CA VAL A 368 -28.51 7.55 0.60
C VAL A 368 -27.77 6.34 0.03
N THR A 369 -26.50 6.15 0.40
CA THR A 369 -25.72 4.96 0.02
C THR A 369 -26.37 3.66 0.50
N THR A 370 -26.99 3.66 1.69
CA THR A 370 -27.68 2.50 2.24
C THR A 370 -28.95 2.18 1.45
N MET A 371 -29.73 3.22 1.09
CA MET A 371 -30.91 3.08 0.25
C MET A 371 -30.55 2.55 -1.14
N ILE A 372 -29.51 3.10 -1.78
CA ILE A 372 -28.99 2.62 -3.07
C ILE A 372 -28.57 1.15 -2.98
N ARG A 373 -27.89 0.76 -1.89
CA ARG A 373 -27.50 -0.64 -1.68
C ARG A 373 -28.72 -1.57 -1.58
N GLY A 374 -29.79 -1.12 -0.91
CA GLY A 374 -31.07 -1.84 -0.85
C GLY A 374 -31.69 -2.01 -2.25
N TYR A 375 -31.81 -0.91 -2.99
CA TYR A 375 -32.35 -0.90 -4.34
C TYR A 375 -31.57 -1.80 -5.31
N LEU A 376 -30.22 -1.72 -5.32
CA LEU A 376 -29.40 -2.61 -6.13
C LEU A 376 -29.56 -4.09 -5.74
N LYS A 377 -29.84 -4.39 -4.47
CA LYS A 377 -30.10 -5.76 -4.01
C LYS A 377 -31.44 -6.26 -4.55
N GLU A 378 -32.48 -5.45 -4.52
CA GLU A 378 -33.82 -5.78 -5.02
C GLU A 378 -33.81 -6.04 -6.54
N LEU A 379 -33.03 -5.25 -7.28
CA LEU A 379 -32.83 -5.47 -8.73
C LEU A 379 -31.94 -6.70 -9.04
N GLY A 380 -31.41 -7.40 -8.04
CA GLY A 380 -30.45 -8.50 -8.23
C GLY A 380 -29.08 -8.04 -8.76
N LEU A 381 -28.82 -6.72 -8.80
CA LEU A 381 -27.61 -6.10 -9.34
C LEU A 381 -26.38 -6.26 -8.44
N LEU A 382 -26.55 -6.68 -7.19
CA LEU A 382 -25.42 -7.02 -6.30
C LEU A 382 -24.98 -8.50 -6.42
N GLN A 383 -25.67 -9.31 -7.22
CA GLN A 383 -25.26 -10.69 -7.48
C GLN A 383 -24.14 -10.74 -8.54
N ASN A 384 -23.30 -11.78 -8.49
CA ASN A 384 -22.14 -11.88 -9.39
C ASN A 384 -22.57 -11.90 -10.86
N GLY A 385 -22.20 -10.85 -11.61
CA GLY A 385 -22.36 -10.78 -13.07
C GLY A 385 -23.60 -10.04 -13.59
N SER A 386 -24.54 -9.64 -12.74
CA SER A 386 -25.75 -8.90 -13.18
C SER A 386 -25.47 -7.46 -13.61
N MET A 387 -24.32 -6.88 -13.22
CA MET A 387 -23.92 -5.52 -13.61
C MET A 387 -23.24 -5.41 -14.97
N LYS A 388 -23.09 -6.52 -15.71
CA LYS A 388 -22.33 -6.55 -16.97
C LYS A 388 -22.80 -5.54 -18.01
N GLN A 389 -24.11 -5.32 -18.11
CA GLN A 389 -24.68 -4.36 -19.05
C GLN A 389 -24.34 -2.89 -18.74
N TYR A 390 -23.89 -2.62 -17.51
CA TYR A 390 -23.48 -1.29 -17.05
C TYR A 390 -21.96 -1.14 -16.99
N TRP A 391 -21.20 -2.13 -17.45
CA TRP A 391 -19.76 -2.06 -17.38
C TRP A 391 -19.20 -1.02 -18.33
N TRP A 392 -18.40 -0.12 -17.76
CA TRP A 392 -17.51 0.76 -18.46
C TRP A 392 -16.08 0.24 -18.31
N CYS A 393 -15.54 -0.24 -19.43
CA CYS A 393 -14.21 -0.82 -19.48
C CYS A 393 -13.20 0.14 -20.13
N PRO A 394 -11.91 0.05 -19.78
CA PRO A 394 -10.83 0.74 -20.46
C PRO A 394 -10.83 0.57 -21.98
N SER A 395 -10.41 1.63 -22.68
CA SER A 395 -10.08 1.57 -24.10
C SER A 395 -8.92 0.60 -24.36
N VAL A 396 -8.70 0.21 -25.63
CA VAL A 396 -7.54 -0.63 -26.01
C VAL A 396 -6.24 0.09 -25.65
N SER A 397 -6.12 1.37 -26.01
CA SER A 397 -4.94 2.19 -25.68
C SER A 397 -4.65 2.24 -24.17
N LEU A 398 -5.68 2.42 -23.33
CA LEU A 398 -5.49 2.41 -21.88
C LEU A 398 -5.04 1.04 -21.36
N LYS A 399 -5.58 -0.07 -21.89
CA LYS A 399 -5.12 -1.43 -21.52
C LYS A 399 -3.66 -1.64 -21.87
N ASP A 400 -3.23 -1.18 -23.04
CA ASP A 400 -1.84 -1.29 -23.46
C ASP A 400 -0.92 -0.46 -22.55
N ARG A 401 -1.30 0.77 -22.20
CA ARG A 401 -0.56 1.61 -21.22
C ARG A 401 -0.45 0.94 -19.85
N ILE A 402 -1.53 0.35 -19.33
CA ILE A 402 -1.51 -0.42 -18.07
C ILE A 402 -0.51 -1.57 -18.16
N TYR A 403 -0.54 -2.34 -19.25
CA TYR A 403 0.37 -3.46 -19.47
C TYR A 403 1.82 -3.00 -19.54
N HIS A 404 2.11 -1.95 -20.30
CA HIS A 404 3.45 -1.38 -20.44
C HIS A 404 4.00 -0.85 -19.11
N ALA A 405 3.20 -0.12 -18.34
CA ALA A 405 3.58 0.32 -17.01
C ALA A 405 3.91 -0.87 -16.10
N SER A 406 3.04 -1.89 -16.10
CA SER A 406 3.24 -3.09 -15.29
C SER A 406 4.52 -3.86 -15.66
N LEU A 407 4.77 -4.03 -16.97
CA LEU A 407 5.96 -4.68 -17.47
C LEU A 407 7.23 -3.89 -17.15
N SER A 408 7.18 -2.56 -17.24
CA SER A 408 8.27 -1.68 -16.86
C SER A 408 8.65 -1.85 -15.38
N PHE A 409 7.66 -1.90 -14.48
CA PHE A 409 7.94 -2.16 -13.07
C PHE A 409 8.49 -3.56 -12.80
N LEU A 410 8.01 -4.59 -13.50
CA LEU A 410 8.56 -5.94 -13.41
C LEU A 410 10.02 -5.97 -13.90
N GLN A 411 10.33 -5.25 -14.98
CA GLN A 411 11.69 -5.14 -15.51
C GLN A 411 12.62 -4.45 -14.51
N SER A 412 12.19 -3.32 -13.92
CA SER A 412 12.99 -2.65 -12.88
C SER A 412 13.30 -3.57 -11.70
N LEU A 413 12.38 -4.48 -11.34
CA LEU A 413 12.65 -5.49 -10.31
C LEU A 413 13.62 -6.58 -10.78
N HIS A 414 13.53 -7.02 -12.04
CA HIS A 414 14.45 -8.01 -12.61
C HIS A 414 15.90 -7.50 -12.71
N GLU A 415 16.07 -6.19 -12.89
CA GLU A 415 17.38 -5.54 -12.95
C GLU A 415 18.07 -5.51 -11.58
N ILE A 416 17.33 -5.65 -10.48
CA ILE A 416 17.85 -5.70 -9.12
C ILE A 416 18.42 -7.10 -8.82
N PRO A 417 19.71 -7.24 -8.45
CA PRO A 417 20.33 -8.55 -8.23
C PRO A 417 19.65 -9.43 -7.17
N SER A 418 19.29 -8.86 -6.01
CA SER A 418 18.64 -9.61 -4.91
C SER A 418 17.23 -10.05 -5.28
N ALA A 419 16.48 -9.23 -6.00
CA ALA A 419 15.17 -9.59 -6.53
C ALA A 419 15.29 -10.65 -7.63
N ARG A 420 16.31 -10.55 -8.50
CA ARG A 420 16.61 -11.55 -9.53
C ARG A 420 16.79 -12.94 -8.93
N GLN A 421 17.60 -13.05 -7.88
CA GLN A 421 17.88 -14.32 -7.22
C GLN A 421 16.64 -14.95 -6.59
N ASN A 422 15.77 -14.16 -5.96
CA ASN A 422 14.64 -14.69 -5.21
C ASN A 422 13.37 -14.88 -6.05
N MET A 423 13.04 -13.92 -6.93
CA MET A 423 11.82 -13.96 -7.74
C MET A 423 11.99 -14.77 -9.03
N PHE A 424 13.20 -14.83 -9.58
CA PHE A 424 13.47 -15.42 -10.89
C PHE A 424 14.45 -16.60 -10.81
N ALA A 425 14.57 -17.24 -9.64
CA ALA A 425 15.48 -18.35 -9.36
C ALA A 425 15.37 -19.47 -10.41
N GLY A 426 16.15 -19.38 -11.50
CA GLY A 426 16.11 -20.32 -12.63
C GLY A 426 15.15 -19.95 -13.78
N HIS A 427 14.38 -18.88 -13.69
CA HIS A 427 13.52 -18.41 -14.78
C HIS A 427 14.24 -17.39 -15.65
N ASN A 428 14.35 -17.70 -16.95
CA ASN A 428 14.75 -16.72 -17.96
C ASN A 428 13.72 -15.57 -17.97
N TRP A 429 14.18 -14.32 -18.09
CA TRP A 429 13.36 -13.13 -18.25
C TRP A 429 12.21 -13.33 -19.25
N THR A 430 12.47 -14.02 -20.37
CA THR A 430 11.45 -14.35 -21.38
C THR A 430 10.25 -15.09 -20.79
N LEU A 431 10.48 -16.08 -19.93
CA LEU A 431 9.41 -16.84 -19.28
C LEU A 431 8.62 -15.98 -18.30
N ALA A 432 9.30 -15.14 -17.51
CA ALA A 432 8.63 -14.24 -16.58
C ALA A 432 7.74 -13.22 -17.32
N VAL A 433 8.20 -12.67 -18.45
CA VAL A 433 7.39 -11.78 -19.31
C VAL A 433 6.18 -12.52 -19.88
N GLN A 434 6.36 -13.76 -20.32
CA GLN A 434 5.26 -14.58 -20.82
C GLN A 434 4.20 -14.83 -19.73
N GLN A 435 4.63 -15.26 -18.54
CA GLN A 435 3.73 -15.47 -17.39
C GLN A 435 3.01 -14.17 -17.01
N HIS A 436 3.71 -13.04 -17.00
CA HIS A 436 3.12 -11.73 -16.74
C HIS A 436 2.03 -11.37 -17.76
N ARG A 437 2.31 -11.61 -19.05
CA ARG A 437 1.35 -11.42 -20.14
C ARG A 437 0.11 -12.30 -19.97
N GLU A 438 0.29 -13.59 -19.69
CA GLU A 438 -0.82 -14.53 -19.50
C GLU A 438 -1.71 -14.13 -18.31
N GLN A 439 -1.11 -13.68 -17.21
CA GLN A 439 -1.83 -13.17 -16.04
C GLN A 439 -2.59 -11.87 -16.38
N PHE A 440 -1.97 -10.95 -17.13
CA PHE A 440 -2.66 -9.73 -17.58
C PHE A 440 -3.86 -10.05 -18.48
N GLN A 441 -3.70 -10.97 -19.42
CA GLN A 441 -4.80 -11.41 -20.29
C GLN A 441 -5.92 -12.09 -19.50
N ARG A 442 -5.58 -12.84 -18.45
CA ARG A 442 -6.57 -13.40 -17.52
C ARG A 442 -7.33 -12.30 -16.78
N ALA A 443 -6.64 -11.26 -16.30
CA ALA A 443 -7.26 -10.12 -15.64
C ALA A 443 -8.23 -9.37 -16.58
N LEU A 444 -7.88 -9.23 -17.86
CA LEU A 444 -8.76 -8.66 -18.89
C LEU A 444 -10.03 -9.49 -19.09
N ARG A 445 -9.91 -10.82 -19.25
CA ARG A 445 -11.06 -11.73 -19.39
C ARG A 445 -11.96 -11.76 -18.15
N GLN A 446 -11.38 -11.49 -16.98
CA GLN A 446 -12.11 -11.37 -15.72
C GLN A 446 -12.69 -9.96 -15.50
N HIS A 447 -12.53 -9.05 -16.47
CA HIS A 447 -13.03 -7.68 -16.41
C HIS A 447 -12.55 -6.91 -15.17
N LYS A 448 -11.34 -7.22 -14.67
CA LYS A 448 -10.79 -6.62 -13.44
C LYS A 448 -10.65 -5.10 -13.49
N PHE A 449 -10.54 -4.53 -14.68
CA PHE A 449 -10.37 -3.10 -14.91
C PHE A 449 -11.68 -2.39 -15.27
N CYS A 450 -12.76 -3.14 -15.48
CA CYS A 450 -14.05 -2.56 -15.76
C CYS A 450 -14.70 -2.08 -14.47
N ASP A 451 -15.41 -0.97 -14.57
CA ASP A 451 -16.19 -0.40 -13.48
C ASP A 451 -17.64 -0.20 -13.92
N VAL A 452 -18.53 0.21 -13.03
CA VAL A 452 -19.91 0.51 -13.39
C VAL A 452 -20.04 1.95 -13.87
N ASN A 453 -20.80 2.14 -14.96
CA ASN A 453 -21.24 3.45 -15.42
C ASN A 453 -22.44 3.89 -14.58
N THR A 454 -22.16 4.67 -13.53
CA THR A 454 -23.15 5.12 -12.56
C THR A 454 -24.19 6.04 -13.17
N THR A 455 -23.79 6.92 -14.11
CA THR A 455 -24.70 7.78 -14.86
C THR A 455 -25.69 6.95 -15.67
N HIS A 456 -25.22 5.92 -16.37
CA HIS A 456 -26.08 5.05 -17.18
C HIS A 456 -27.09 4.28 -16.32
N ILE A 457 -26.67 3.78 -15.14
CA ILE A 457 -27.57 3.14 -14.18
C ILE A 457 -28.67 4.11 -13.74
N LEU A 458 -28.31 5.33 -13.35
CA LEU A 458 -29.26 6.34 -12.87
C LEU A 458 -30.23 6.79 -13.97
N LEU A 459 -29.74 7.03 -15.18
CA LEU A 459 -30.58 7.49 -16.29
C LEU A 459 -31.59 6.42 -16.74
N GLN A 460 -31.17 5.16 -16.84
CA GLN A 460 -32.07 4.06 -17.21
C GLN A 460 -33.14 3.76 -16.14
N ASN A 461 -32.83 4.05 -14.88
CA ASN A 461 -33.71 3.74 -13.75
C ASN A 461 -34.35 4.99 -13.13
N SER A 462 -34.21 6.16 -13.73
CA SER A 462 -34.51 7.47 -13.12
C SER A 462 -35.91 7.57 -12.49
N LYS A 463 -36.96 7.05 -13.15
CA LYS A 463 -38.33 7.08 -12.62
C LYS A 463 -38.49 6.26 -11.34
N ASN A 464 -37.91 5.06 -11.29
CA ASN A 464 -38.03 4.15 -10.15
C ASN A 464 -37.01 4.47 -9.05
N PHE A 465 -35.83 4.97 -9.44
CA PHE A 465 -34.75 5.29 -8.53
C PHE A 465 -35.14 6.45 -7.62
N THR A 466 -35.70 7.53 -8.17
CA THR A 466 -36.07 8.69 -7.37
C THR A 466 -37.17 8.35 -6.37
N SER A 467 -38.20 7.59 -6.79
CA SER A 467 -39.31 7.18 -5.93
C SER A 467 -38.91 6.20 -4.83
N HIS A 468 -37.93 5.32 -5.06
CA HIS A 468 -37.50 4.34 -4.05
C HIS A 468 -36.43 4.84 -3.09
N VAL A 469 -35.58 5.75 -3.53
CA VAL A 469 -34.39 6.17 -2.76
C VAL A 469 -34.67 7.44 -1.96
N PHE A 470 -35.53 8.34 -2.46
CA PHE A 470 -35.72 9.68 -1.89
C PHE A 470 -37.12 9.99 -1.36
N TRP A 471 -38.11 9.12 -1.63
CA TRP A 471 -39.48 9.22 -1.13
C TRP A 471 -39.81 7.96 -0.35
#